data_AF-A0A2V8SDR0-F1
#
_entry.id   AF-A0A2V8SDR0-F1
#
_cell.length_a   1.000
_cell.length_b   1.000
_cell.length_c   1.000
_cell.angle_alpha   90.00
_cell.angle_beta   90.00
_cell.angle_gamma   90.00
#
_symmetry.space_group_name_H-M   'P 1'
#
loop_
_entity.id
_entity.type
_entity.pdbx_description
1 polymer ?
#
loop_
_entity_poly.entity_id
_entity_poly.type
_entity_poly.pdbx_seq_one_letter_code
_entity_poly.pdbx_strand_id
1 'polypeptide(L)' 'MSTKTRATIEDLYRVPENGKAEIVNGELILMSPTGDLPSRAAFNVASSLRAFARGKNVGRAYP' A
#
# COMPACT_ATOMS: atom_id res chain seq x y z
N MET A 1 31.61 4.96 -9.80
CA MET A 1 30.22 4.43 -9.83
C MET A 1 29.79 4.22 -8.40
N SER A 2 28.77 4.94 -7.92
CA SER A 2 28.17 4.63 -6.63
C SER A 2 27.24 3.44 -6.83
N THR A 3 27.55 2.30 -6.22
CA THR A 3 26.62 1.17 -6.15
C THR A 3 25.46 1.60 -5.27
N LYS A 4 24.37 2.10 -5.86
CA LYS A 4 23.12 2.27 -5.11
C LYS A 4 22.73 0.89 -4.60
N THR A 5 22.80 0.70 -3.28
CA THR A 5 22.29 -0.49 -2.61
C THR A 5 20.80 -0.60 -2.91
N ARG A 6 20.33 -1.80 -3.31
CA ARG A 6 18.90 -2.06 -3.51
C ARG A 6 18.16 -1.89 -2.20
N ALA A 7 17.00 -1.24 -2.24
CA ALA A 7 16.11 -1.10 -1.09
C ALA A 7 15.65 -2.47 -0.58
N THR A 8 15.61 -2.59 0.74
CA THR A 8 15.22 -3.78 1.49
C THR A 8 13.88 -3.59 2.18
N ILE A 9 13.30 -4.69 2.68
CA ILE A 9 12.07 -4.64 3.46
C ILE A 9 12.27 -3.85 4.76
N GLU A 10 13.45 -3.92 5.37
CA GLU A 10 13.82 -3.15 6.54
C GLU A 10 13.80 -1.64 6.27
N ASP A 11 14.21 -1.21 5.07
CA ASP A 11 14.11 0.20 4.67
C ASP A 11 12.65 0.65 4.57
N LEU A 12 11.77 -0.21 4.05
CA LEU A 12 10.32 0.06 3.96
C LEU A 12 9.65 0.20 5.33
N TYR A 13 10.04 -0.61 6.32
CA TYR A 13 9.51 -0.50 7.69
C TYR A 13 10.06 0.70 8.47
N ARG A 14 11.18 1.28 8.04
CA ARG A 14 11.86 2.41 8.71
C ARG A 14 11.58 3.76 8.04
N VAL A 15 10.59 3.83 7.15
CA VAL A 15 10.16 5.08 6.51
C VAL A 15 9.84 6.11 7.60
N PRO A 16 10.43 7.32 7.55
CA PRO A 16 10.17 8.37 8.53
C PRO A 16 8.67 8.68 8.67
N GLU A 17 8.27 9.10 9.86
CA GLU A 17 6.88 9.50 10.18
C GLU A 17 5.83 8.40 9.96
N ASN A 18 6.26 7.13 9.82
CA ASN A 18 5.42 6.01 9.36
C ASN A 18 4.72 6.33 8.01
N GLY A 19 5.43 7.04 7.14
CA GLY A 19 4.95 7.42 5.82
C GLY A 19 4.69 6.23 4.90
N LYS A 20 3.93 6.48 3.83
CA LYS A 20 3.64 5.45 2.82
C LYS A 20 4.81 5.38 1.83
N ALA A 21 5.29 4.18 1.55
CA ALA A 21 6.29 3.95 0.52
C ALA A 21 6.09 2.57 -0.12
N GLU A 22 6.74 2.36 -1.25
CA GLU A 22 6.78 1.08 -1.95
C GLU A 22 8.21 0.81 -2.46
N ILE A 23 8.59 -0.46 -2.57
CA ILE A 23 9.83 -0.83 -3.25
C ILE A 23 9.48 -1.16 -4.70
N VAL A 24 9.93 -0.33 -5.64
CA VAL A 24 9.69 -0.47 -7.07
C VAL A 24 11.03 -0.62 -7.77
N ASN A 25 11.25 -1.73 -8.48
CA ASN A 25 12.52 -2.02 -9.17
C ASN A 25 13.77 -1.98 -8.28
N GLY A 26 13.61 -2.27 -6.98
CA GLY A 26 14.70 -2.22 -6.01
C GLY A 26 15.01 -0.82 -5.48
N GLU A 27 14.17 0.17 -5.74
CA GLU A 27 14.24 1.52 -5.16
C GLU A 27 13.07 1.77 -4.21
N LEU A 28 13.32 2.46 -3.10
CA LEU A 28 12.28 2.88 -2.16
C LEU A 28 11.64 4.17 -2.66
N ILE A 29 10.37 4.11 -3.04
CA ILE A 29 9.59 5.22 -3.56
C ILE A 29 8.64 5.72 -2.47
N LEU A 30 8.84 6.97 -2.04
CA LEU A 30 7.93 7.63 -1.11
C LEU A 30 6.64 8.01 -1.84
N MET A 31 5.51 7.64 -1.26
CA MET A 31 4.18 7.91 -1.79
C MET A 31 3.59 9.12 -1.09
N SER A 32 2.92 9.99 -1.85
CA SER A 32 2.19 11.11 -1.25
C SER A 32 1.05 10.60 -0.36
N PRO A 33 0.70 11.35 0.71
CA PRO A 33 -0.53 11.09 1.45
C PRO A 33 -1.75 11.05 0.51
N THR A 34 -2.61 10.05 0.67
CA THR A 34 -3.71 9.74 -0.26
C THR A 34 -4.84 10.79 -0.26
N GLY A 35 -4.95 11.62 0.78
CA GLY A 35 -5.98 12.67 0.89
C GLY A 35 -7.41 12.12 1.03
N ASP A 36 -8.41 13.01 1.07
CA ASP A 36 -9.81 12.64 1.35
C ASP A 36 -10.48 11.89 0.18
N LEU A 37 -10.64 12.55 -0.98
CA LEU A 37 -11.38 11.99 -2.12
C LEU A 37 -10.84 10.62 -2.59
N PRO A 38 -9.52 10.42 -2.75
CA PRO A 38 -9.00 9.11 -3.15
C PRO A 38 -9.19 8.05 -2.05
N SER A 39 -9.12 8.43 -0.77
CA SER A 39 -9.40 7.50 0.35
C SER A 39 -10.86 7.06 0.36
N ARG A 40 -11.80 7.99 0.16
CA ARG A 40 -13.23 7.68 0.07
C ARG A 40 -13.53 6.74 -1.10
N ALA A 41 -12.94 7.01 -2.27
CA ALA A 41 -13.09 6.14 -3.43
C ALA A 41 -12.56 4.73 -3.17
N ALA A 42 -11.34 4.61 -2.64
CA ALA A 42 -10.73 3.32 -2.31
C ALA A 42 -11.53 2.54 -1.27
N PHE A 43 -12.04 3.21 -0.23
CA PHE A 43 -12.82 2.57 0.82
C PHE A 43 -14.15 1.99 0.30
N ASN A 44 -14.85 2.72 -0.58
CA ASN A 44 -16.08 2.22 -1.20
C ASN A 44 -15.82 0.93 -2.01
N VAL A 45 -14.72 0.90 -2.77
CA VAL A 45 -14.31 -0.29 -3.53
C VAL A 45 -13.96 -1.44 -2.60
N ALA A 46 -13.14 -1.20 -1.58
CA ALA A 46 -12.74 -2.23 -0.60
C ALA A 46 -13.96 -2.81 0.15
N SER A 47 -14.90 -1.96 0.55
CA SER A 47 -16.15 -2.36 1.20
C SER A 47 -17.01 -3.25 0.31
N SER A 48 -17.19 -2.88 -0.96
CA SER A 48 -17.91 -3.68 -1.95
C SER A 48 -17.26 -5.05 -2.18
N LEU A 49 -15.94 -5.06 -2.35
CA LEU A 49 -15.17 -6.30 -2.53
C LEU A 49 -15.28 -7.22 -1.30
N ARG A 50 -15.25 -6.65 -0.09
CA ARG A 50 -15.42 -7.41 1.15
C ARG A 50 -16.80 -8.03 1.27
N ALA A 51 -17.86 -7.29 0.91
CA ALA A 51 -19.21 -7.82 0.89
C ALA A 51 -19.32 -9.00 -0.10
N PHE A 52 -18.76 -8.86 -1.29
CA PHE A 52 -18.73 -9.93 -2.29
C PHE A 52 -17.96 -11.17 -1.81
N ALA A 53 -16.72 -10.99 -1.32
CA ALA A 53 -15.86 -12.06 -0.83
C ALA A 53 -16.55 -12.87 0.28
N ARG A 54 -17.20 -12.19 1.24
CA ARG A 54 -17.96 -12.84 2.31
C ARG A 54 -19.19 -13.60 1.78
N GLY A 55 -19.98 -12.98 0.90
CA GLY A 55 -21.20 -13.58 0.37
C GLY A 55 -20.95 -14.82 -0.50
N LYS A 56 -19.77 -14.92 -1.09
CA LYS A 56 -19.35 -16.05 -1.93
C LYS A 56 -18.43 -17.05 -1.22
N ASN A 57 -17.98 -16.74 -0.01
CA ASN A 57 -16.97 -17.51 0.72
C ASN A 57 -15.68 -17.73 -0.10
N VAL A 58 -15.21 -16.69 -0.77
CA VAL A 58 -13.99 -16.72 -1.60
C VAL A 58 -13.11 -15.51 -1.31
N GLY A 59 -11.79 -15.71 -1.42
CA GLY A 59 -10.81 -14.64 -1.28
C GLY A 59 -10.76 -14.01 0.11
N ARG A 60 -10.04 -12.89 0.22
CA ARG A 60 -9.87 -12.11 1.46
C ARG A 60 -9.78 -10.62 1.14
N ALA A 61 -10.65 -9.83 1.76
CA ALA A 61 -10.59 -8.37 1.72
C ALA A 61 -10.71 -7.82 3.15
N TYR A 62 -9.95 -6.76 3.44
CA TYR A 62 -9.83 -6.21 4.79
C TYR A 62 -10.78 -5.03 5.00
N PRO A 63 -11.24 -4.80 6.25
CA PRO A 63 -11.98 -3.60 6.65
C PRO A 63 -11.17 -2.32 6.45
#